data_AF-A0A3P7E7F6-F1
#
_entry.id   AF-A0A3P7E7F6-F1
#
_cell.length_a   1.000
_cell.length_b   1.000
_cell.length_c   1.000
_cell.angle_alpha   90.00
_cell.angle_beta   90.00
_cell.angle_gamma   90.00
#
_symmetry.space_group_name_H-M   'P 1'
#
loop_
_entity.id
_entity.type
_entity.pdbx_description
1 polymer ?
#
loop_
_entity_poly.entity_id
_entity_poly.type
_entity_poly.pdbx_seq_one_letter_code
_entity_poly.pdbx_strand_id
1 'polypeptide(L)'
;MATTDWVESWKSKLPLQTVMRLLQVLVPQVEKICIDKGLTDESEILKFLQHGTLVGLLPVPHPILIRKYQANAGTNHWFRTYLWGVIYLRNIDPPIWYDTNVKLFEIQKA
;
A
#
# COMPACT_ATOMS: atom_id res chain seq x y z
N MET A 1 -5.41 -9.13 34.42
CA MET A 1 -4.14 -9.61 33.84
C MET A 1 -4.44 -10.22 32.49
N ALA A 2 -3.51 -10.15 31.54
CA ALA A 2 -3.65 -10.87 30.28
C ALA A 2 -3.57 -12.38 30.56
N THR A 3 -4.63 -13.13 30.24
CA THR A 3 -4.67 -14.59 30.43
C THR A 3 -3.79 -15.29 29.40
N THR A 4 -3.20 -16.44 29.74
CA THR A 4 -2.50 -17.33 28.80
C THR A 4 -3.37 -17.63 27.57
N ASP A 5 -4.64 -17.94 27.79
CA ASP A 5 -5.62 -18.23 26.74
C ASP A 5 -5.80 -17.05 25.77
N TRP A 6 -5.78 -15.82 26.31
CA TRP A 6 -5.86 -14.62 25.48
C TRP A 6 -4.62 -14.51 24.60
N VAL A 7 -3.41 -14.71 25.14
CA VAL A 7 -2.15 -14.68 24.38
C VAL A 7 -2.14 -15.73 23.29
N GLU A 8 -2.50 -16.97 23.61
CA GLU A 8 -2.53 -18.08 22.64
C GLU A 8 -3.55 -17.86 21.53
N SER A 9 -4.69 -17.22 21.85
CA SER A 9 -5.76 -16.94 20.88
C SER A 9 -5.34 -16.05 19.71
N TRP A 10 -4.34 -15.18 19.90
CA TRP A 10 -3.82 -14.31 18.85
C TRP A 10 -2.40 -14.65 18.41
N LYS A 11 -1.57 -15.25 19.27
CA LYS A 11 -0.19 -15.66 18.93
C LYS A 11 -0.14 -16.57 17.70
N SER A 12 -1.04 -17.54 17.61
CA SER A 12 -1.15 -18.46 16.46
C SER A 12 -1.55 -17.77 15.15
N LYS A 13 -2.16 -16.58 15.23
CA LYS A 13 -2.62 -15.79 14.09
C LYS A 13 -1.59 -14.77 13.61
N LEU A 14 -0.47 -14.60 14.33
CA LEU A 14 0.57 -13.68 13.93
C LEU A 14 1.31 -14.19 12.68
N PRO A 15 1.45 -13.37 11.63
CA PRO A 15 2.16 -13.74 10.41
C PRO A 15 3.69 -13.66 10.60
N LEU A 16 4.25 -14.50 11.47
CA LEU A 16 5.69 -14.50 11.80
C LEU A 16 6.56 -15.28 10.81
N GLN A 17 5.96 -16.03 9.88
CA GLN A 17 6.70 -16.92 8.97
C GLN A 17 7.79 -16.18 8.17
N THR A 18 7.50 -14.99 7.66
CA THR A 18 8.45 -14.17 6.89
C THR A 18 9.65 -13.75 7.75
N VAL A 19 9.39 -13.28 8.98
CA VAL A 19 10.46 -12.85 9.91
C VAL A 19 11.28 -14.05 10.36
N MET A 20 10.65 -15.17 10.69
CA MET A 20 11.35 -16.40 11.05
C MET A 20 12.25 -16.89 9.91
N ARG A 21 11.77 -16.84 8.66
CA ARG A 21 12.57 -17.19 7.49
C ARG A 21 13.75 -16.24 7.27
N LEU A 22 13.52 -14.95 7.43
CA LEU A 22 14.56 -13.93 7.37
C LEU A 22 15.65 -14.20 8.41
N LEU A 23 15.28 -14.45 9.67
CA LEU A 23 16.22 -14.75 10.75
C LEU A 23 17.00 -16.04 10.50
N GLN A 24 16.34 -17.11 10.03
CA GLN A 24 17.01 -18.37 9.68
C GLN A 24 18.14 -18.20 8.65
N VAL A 25 18.03 -17.19 7.79
CA VAL A 25 19.04 -16.92 6.76
C VAL A 25 20.07 -15.91 7.23
N LEU A 26 19.64 -14.82 7.87
CA LEU A 26 20.54 -13.74 8.27
C LEU A 26 21.41 -14.10 9.49
N VAL A 27 20.90 -14.85 10.46
CA VAL A 27 21.67 -15.20 11.68
C VAL A 27 22.95 -15.96 11.34
N PRO A 28 22.94 -17.07 10.56
CA PRO A 28 24.17 -17.75 10.18
C PRO A 28 25.12 -16.90 9.34
N GLN A 29 24.59 -15.98 8.52
CA GLN A 29 25.42 -15.09 7.71
C GLN A 29 26.14 -14.05 8.57
N VAL A 30 25.44 -13.45 9.54
CA VAL A 30 26.03 -12.51 10.49
C VAL A 30 27.07 -13.22 11.35
N GLU A 31 26.76 -14.41 11.88
CA GLU A 31 27.71 -15.22 12.65
C GLU A 31 28.98 -15.52 11.85
N LYS A 32 28.83 -15.98 10.60
CA LYS A 32 29.96 -16.25 9.71
C LYS A 32 30.82 -15.02 9.46
N ILE A 33 30.20 -13.86 9.22
CA ILE A 33 30.91 -12.61 8.93
C ILE A 33 31.65 -12.10 10.16
N CYS A 34 31.07 -12.23 11.35
CA CYS A 34 31.73 -11.93 12.62
C CYS A 34 32.98 -12.79 12.83
N ILE A 35 32.94 -14.08 12.47
CA ILE A 35 34.09 -14.99 12.56
C ILE A 35 35.14 -14.67 11.48
N ASP A 36 34.73 -14.61 10.21
CA ASP A 36 35.66 -14.51 9.06
C ASP A 36 36.41 -13.17 9.03
N LYS A 37 35.76 -12.09 9.48
CA LYS A 37 36.34 -10.73 9.45
C LYS A 37 36.71 -10.19 10.83
N GLY A 38 36.49 -10.96 11.90
CA GLY A 38 36.68 -10.49 13.28
C GLY A 38 35.82 -9.28 13.62
N LEU A 39 34.62 -9.16 13.01
CA LEU A 39 33.75 -8.00 13.18
C LEU A 39 33.04 -8.05 14.52
N THR A 40 33.28 -7.04 15.35
CA THR A 40 32.63 -6.84 16.65
C THR A 40 31.80 -5.56 16.73
N ASP A 41 31.88 -4.68 15.72
CA ASP A 41 31.17 -3.40 15.72
C ASP A 41 29.75 -3.53 15.17
N GLU A 42 28.77 -3.04 15.94
CA GLU A 42 27.35 -3.05 15.57
C GLU A 42 27.11 -2.25 14.28
N SER A 43 27.81 -1.13 14.09
CA SER A 43 27.62 -0.27 12.92
C SER A 43 27.99 -0.99 11.60
N GLU A 44 28.97 -1.88 11.64
CA GLU A 44 29.39 -2.68 10.49
C GLU A 44 28.41 -3.81 10.19
N ILE A 45 27.83 -4.43 11.23
CA ILE A 45 26.74 -5.40 11.07
C ILE A 45 25.52 -4.72 10.43
N LEU A 46 25.14 -3.52 10.90
CA LEU A 46 24.04 -2.76 10.31
C LEU A 46 24.31 -2.40 8.85
N LYS A 47 25.54 -1.98 8.51
CA LYS A 47 25.95 -1.76 7.10
C LYS A 47 25.84 -3.04 6.29
N PHE A 48 26.27 -4.19 6.80
CA PHE A 48 26.13 -5.47 6.11
C PHE A 48 24.66 -5.79 5.82
N LEU A 49 23.79 -5.66 6.83
CA LEU A 49 22.35 -5.91 6.67
C LEU A 49 21.70 -4.95 5.66
N GLN A 50 22.12 -3.69 5.61
CA GLN A 50 21.62 -2.69 4.66
C GLN A 50 21.98 -3.01 3.20
N HIS A 51 23.14 -3.63 2.95
CA HIS A 51 23.54 -4.05 1.60
C HIS A 51 23.00 -5.44 1.22
N GLY A 52 22.48 -6.20 2.19
CA GLY A 52 21.90 -7.51 1.96
C GLY A 52 20.63 -7.44 1.11
N THR A 53 20.41 -8.49 0.31
CA THR A 53 19.16 -8.67 -0.44
C THR A 53 18.41 -9.90 0.08
N LEU A 54 17.09 -9.78 0.18
CA LEU A 54 16.19 -10.88 0.53
C LEU A 54 15.52 -11.51 -0.71
N VAL A 55 15.86 -11.02 -1.91
CA VAL A 55 15.34 -11.56 -3.18
C VAL A 55 15.73 -13.04 -3.29
N GLY A 56 14.74 -13.90 -3.48
CA GLY A 56 14.92 -15.36 -3.60
C GLY A 56 15.11 -16.12 -2.29
N LEU A 57 15.24 -15.44 -1.14
CA LEU A 57 15.44 -16.08 0.17
C LEU A 57 14.13 -16.25 0.96
N LEU A 58 13.19 -15.33 0.74
CA LEU A 58 11.86 -15.34 1.35
C LEU A 58 10.91 -16.30 0.61
N PRO A 59 9.83 -16.75 1.28
CA PRO A 59 8.80 -17.52 0.61
C PRO A 59 8.26 -16.74 -0.59
N VAL A 60 8.03 -17.44 -1.70
CA VAL A 60 7.52 -16.83 -2.93
C VAL A 60 6.21 -16.10 -2.61
N PRO A 61 6.11 -14.78 -2.88
CA PRO A 61 4.86 -14.07 -2.72
C PRO A 61 3.75 -14.74 -3.54
N HIS A 62 2.52 -14.72 -3.05
CA HIS A 62 1.39 -15.13 -3.89
C HIS A 62 1.39 -14.28 -5.18
N PRO A 63 0.88 -14.81 -6.30
CA PRO A 63 0.73 -14.03 -7.52
C PRO A 63 0.03 -12.70 -7.23
N ILE A 64 0.61 -11.59 -7.69
CA ILE A 64 -0.04 -10.27 -7.62
C ILE A 64 -1.15 -10.29 -8.66
N LEU A 65 -2.39 -10.49 -8.21
CA LEU A 65 -3.56 -10.39 -9.08
C LEU A 65 -3.86 -8.91 -9.33
N ILE A 66 -3.39 -8.37 -10.46
CA ILE A 66 -3.78 -7.03 -10.90
C ILE A 66 -5.27 -7.07 -11.23
N ARG A 67 -6.09 -6.47 -10.36
CA ARG A 67 -7.51 -6.28 -10.63
C ARG A 67 -7.66 -5.15 -11.65
N LYS A 68 -8.10 -5.49 -12.87
CA LYS A 68 -8.47 -4.48 -13.87
C LYS A 68 -9.71 -3.74 -13.41
N TYR A 69 -9.75 -2.43 -13.63
CA TYR A 69 -10.95 -1.63 -13.41
C TYR A 69 -12.14 -2.25 -14.15
N GLN A 70 -13.23 -2.48 -13.42
CA GLN A 70 -14.50 -2.90 -13.99
C GLN A 70 -15.42 -1.69 -13.98
N ALA A 71 -15.88 -1.28 -15.16
CA ALA A 71 -16.87 -0.23 -15.28
C ALA A 71 -18.12 -0.63 -14.50
N ASN A 72 -18.66 0.29 -13.72
CA ASN A 72 -19.89 0.07 -12.97
C ASN A 72 -20.80 1.28 -13.12
N ALA A 73 -22.09 1.09 -12.84
CA ALA A 73 -23.09 2.13 -13.00
C ALA A 73 -22.79 3.36 -12.12
N GLY A 74 -22.25 3.15 -10.92
CA GLY A 74 -21.91 4.22 -9.98
C GLY A 74 -20.80 5.12 -10.51
N THR A 75 -19.70 4.55 -10.98
CA THR A 75 -18.58 5.30 -11.56
C THR A 75 -18.95 5.95 -12.89
N ASN A 76 -19.76 5.28 -13.72
CA ASN A 76 -20.29 5.87 -14.95
C ASN A 76 -21.19 7.09 -14.66
N HIS A 77 -22.09 6.98 -13.66
CA HIS A 77 -22.95 8.08 -13.27
C HIS A 77 -22.14 9.24 -12.68
N TRP A 78 -21.22 8.95 -11.76
CA TRP A 78 -20.30 9.95 -11.19
C TRP A 78 -19.52 10.67 -12.28
N PHE A 79 -18.91 9.92 -13.20
CA PHE A 79 -18.12 10.48 -14.29
C PHE A 79 -18.97 11.33 -15.22
N ARG A 80 -20.18 10.88 -15.56
CA ARG A 80 -21.12 11.65 -16.40
C ARG A 80 -21.50 12.96 -15.73
N THR A 81 -21.88 12.94 -14.46
CA THR A 81 -22.25 14.14 -13.71
C THR A 81 -21.07 15.09 -13.56
N TYR A 82 -19.88 14.59 -13.25
CA TYR A 82 -18.65 15.38 -13.17
C TYR A 82 -18.31 16.03 -14.52
N LEU A 83 -18.32 15.25 -15.61
CA LEU A 83 -18.03 15.74 -16.96
C LEU A 83 -19.00 16.85 -17.37
N TRP A 84 -20.31 16.66 -17.16
CA TRP A 84 -21.30 17.70 -17.44
C TRP A 84 -21.14 18.93 -16.55
N GLY A 85 -20.74 18.76 -15.29
CA GLY A 85 -20.38 19.87 -14.41
C GLY A 85 -19.20 20.68 -14.96
N VAL A 86 -18.15 20.01 -15.45
CA VAL A 86 -17.00 20.67 -16.09
C VAL A 86 -17.41 21.38 -17.38
N ILE A 87 -18.20 20.73 -18.26
CA ILE A 87 -18.68 21.34 -19.51
C ILE A 87 -19.49 22.59 -19.21
N TYR A 88 -20.42 22.54 -18.24
CA TYR A 88 -21.20 23.70 -17.84
C TYR A 88 -20.30 24.84 -17.35
N LEU A 89 -19.40 24.57 -16.40
CA LEU A 89 -18.54 25.60 -15.81
C LEU A 89 -17.57 26.24 -16.82
N ARG A 90 -17.13 25.49 -17.83
CA ARG A 90 -16.21 25.98 -18.88
C ARG A 90 -16.91 26.78 -19.97
N ASN A 91 -18.23 26.71 -20.08
CA ASN A 91 -19.02 27.36 -21.13
C ASN A 91 -20.09 28.28 -20.54
N ILE A 92 -19.72 29.05 -19.51
CA ILE A 92 -20.55 30.13 -18.95
C ILE A 92 -20.44 31.38 -19.84
N ASP A 93 -19.28 31.62 -20.42
CA ASP A 93 -19.00 32.76 -21.31
C ASP A 93 -18.12 32.34 -22.50
N PRO A 94 -18.65 32.28 -23.73
CA PRO A 94 -20.06 32.47 -24.08
C PRO A 94 -20.95 31.32 -23.54
N PRO A 95 -22.19 31.61 -23.11
CA PRO A 95 -23.08 30.59 -22.56
C PRO A 95 -23.61 29.66 -23.66
N ILE A 96 -23.24 28.38 -23.64
CA ILE A 96 -23.80 27.38 -24.58
C ILE A 96 -25.23 26.96 -24.20
N TRP A 97 -25.61 27.18 -22.95
CA TRP A 97 -26.93 26.83 -22.41
C TRP A 97 -27.92 28.01 -22.45
N TYR A 98 -27.63 29.04 -23.25
CA TYR A 98 -28.54 30.18 -23.44
C TYR A 98 -29.91 29.70 -23.94
N ASP A 99 -30.98 30.28 -23.40
CA ASP A 99 -32.37 29.92 -23.70
C ASP A 99 -32.74 28.44 -23.40
N THR A 100 -32.02 27.80 -22.46
CA THR A 100 -32.36 26.46 -21.96
C THR A 100 -32.73 26.47 -20.47
N ASN A 101 -33.43 25.43 -20.02
CA ASN A 101 -33.75 25.23 -18.59
C ASN A 101 -32.58 24.64 -17.78
N VAL A 102 -31.38 24.50 -18.37
CA VAL A 102 -30.23 23.87 -17.70
C VAL A 102 -29.55 24.88 -16.79
N LYS A 103 -29.57 24.65 -15.47
CA LYS A 103 -28.92 25.48 -14.46
C LYS A 103 -28.23 24.60 -13.42
N LEU A 104 -27.01 24.95 -13.03
CA LEU A 104 -26.39 24.41 -11.81
C LEU A 104 -26.88 25.19 -10.59
N PHE A 105 -27.00 24.52 -9.45
CA PHE A 105 -27.30 25.18 -8.18
C PHE A 105 -26.06 25.95 -7.69
N GLU A 106 -26.27 27.13 -7.15
CA GLU A 106 -25.22 27.91 -6.50
C GLU A 106 -25.11 27.50 -5.04
N ILE A 107 -23.90 27.17 -4.58
CA ILE A 107 -23.62 26.96 -3.17
C ILE A 107 -23.28 28.33 -2.58
N GLN A 108 -24.17 28.90 -1.77
CA GLN A 108 -23.82 30.05 -0.95
C GLN A 108 -22.76 29.61 0.07
N LYS A 109 -21.58 30.23 0.03
CA LYS A 109 -20.63 30.11 1.14
C LYS A 109 -21.20 30.93 2.30
N ALA A 110 -21.35 30.29 3.46
CA ALA A 110 -21.67 30.98 4.71
C ALA A 110 -20.57 31.98 5.08
#